data_AF-A0A9P3IAX0-F1
#
_entry.id   AF-A0A9P3IAX0-F1
#
_cell.length_a   1.000
_cell.length_b   1.000
_cell.length_c   1.000
_cell.angle_alpha   90.00
_cell.angle_beta   90.00
_cell.angle_gamma   90.00
#
_symmetry.space_group_name_H-M   'P 1'
#
loop_
_entity.id
_entity.type
_entity.pdbx_description
1 polymer ?
#
loop_
_entity_poly.entity_id
_entity_poly.type
_entity_poly.pdbx_seq_one_letter_code
_entity_poly.pdbx_strand_id
1 'polypeptide(L)'
;MVDAPEASAAAAAGAEAGESQDPKLVLAQKLFLLRLPSTSDLDKARIKDEVLEEIFRDDLATLYVAGSSEYGWEVQQEKVEAMQARIAEEVVKLDDKIKDAEENLGESEVREAMLAKALYFIRVGDKDKALEQLEATKAKTVAVGLKMDLVFHALRVAFFHLDFPLISSNLDKAKKLLEEGGDWERKNRLKVYEGLYCLASRNFARAADLFLDSIATFTTYELLPYRTLVFYTVVMSVVALDRVALKQKVIDTPEILTVIDQIPHLAPFLNNLHACNYKDFFHAFSGLTEPIREDRYLHPHLRFILREVRVVAYSQFLESYKSVTADAMARSFGVSLDFIDRELSLFIASGRLNCKIDKVAGVLETNRPDARNAQYQTVLKQGDLLLNRIQKLSRVIDV
;
A
#
# COMPACT_ATOMS: atom_id res chain seq x y z
N MET A 1 34.45 -6.04 -38.03
CA MET A 1 34.28 -5.43 -36.68
C MET A 1 32.99 -4.64 -36.69
N VAL A 2 31.88 -5.36 -36.82
CA VAL A 2 30.52 -4.84 -36.93
C VAL A 2 29.67 -5.71 -36.01
N ASP A 3 28.69 -5.07 -35.36
CA ASP A 3 27.60 -5.61 -34.55
C ASP A 3 27.86 -5.99 -33.08
N ALA A 4 27.53 -5.04 -32.20
CA ALA A 4 27.06 -5.30 -30.84
C ALA A 4 26.22 -4.14 -30.20
N PRO A 5 25.18 -3.57 -30.84
CA PRO A 5 24.19 -2.78 -30.08
C PRO A 5 22.83 -3.49 -29.89
N GLU A 6 22.52 -4.58 -30.59
CA GLU A 6 21.16 -5.16 -30.57
C GLU A 6 20.81 -5.96 -29.30
N ALA A 7 21.79 -6.49 -28.56
CA ALA A 7 21.53 -7.27 -27.34
C ALA A 7 21.07 -6.40 -26.14
N SER A 8 21.44 -5.12 -26.11
CA SER A 8 21.03 -4.18 -25.05
C SER A 8 19.60 -3.64 -25.27
N ALA A 9 19.17 -3.52 -26.54
CA ALA A 9 17.82 -3.07 -26.87
C ALA A 9 16.79 -4.19 -26.68
N ALA A 10 17.16 -5.45 -26.93
CA ALA A 10 16.29 -6.61 -26.71
C ALA A 10 16.00 -6.87 -25.21
N ALA A 11 16.96 -6.58 -24.33
CA ALA A 11 16.76 -6.68 -22.88
C ALA A 11 15.84 -5.57 -22.33
N ALA A 12 15.84 -4.38 -22.94
CA ALA A 12 14.92 -3.29 -22.61
C ALA A 12 13.50 -3.57 -23.15
N ALA A 13 13.38 -4.11 -24.36
CA ALA A 13 12.09 -4.45 -24.97
C ALA A 13 11.37 -5.64 -24.28
N GLY A 14 12.11 -6.52 -23.60
CA GLY A 14 11.53 -7.61 -22.80
C GLY A 14 10.93 -7.18 -21.45
N ALA A 15 11.27 -5.98 -20.96
CA ALA A 15 10.76 -5.46 -19.69
C ALA A 15 9.40 -4.74 -19.85
N GLU A 16 9.15 -4.12 -21.00
CA GLU A 16 7.94 -3.30 -21.23
C GLU A 16 6.65 -4.11 -21.36
N ALA A 17 6.72 -5.41 -21.71
CA ALA A 17 5.52 -6.25 -21.87
C ALA A 17 4.87 -6.69 -20.54
N GLY A 18 5.56 -6.50 -19.41
CA GLY A 18 5.06 -6.83 -18.08
C GLY A 18 4.57 -5.64 -17.25
N GLU A 19 4.73 -4.40 -17.74
CA GLU A 19 4.61 -3.18 -16.91
C GLU A 19 3.20 -2.59 -16.79
N SER A 20 2.17 -3.19 -17.42
CA SER A 20 0.82 -2.63 -17.34
C SER A 20 0.16 -2.97 -16.00
N GLN A 21 0.10 -2.00 -15.09
CA GLN A 21 -0.76 -2.06 -13.91
C GLN A 21 -2.22 -2.32 -14.30
N ASP A 22 -2.96 -3.09 -13.51
CA ASP A 22 -4.38 -3.31 -13.77
C ASP A 22 -5.08 -1.93 -13.89
N PRO A 23 -5.72 -1.62 -15.04
CA PRO A 23 -6.23 -0.28 -15.32
C PRO A 23 -7.25 0.19 -14.28
N LYS A 24 -7.88 -0.73 -13.55
CA LYS A 24 -8.82 -0.42 -12.48
C LYS A 24 -8.17 0.04 -11.19
N LEU A 25 -6.98 -0.45 -10.86
CA LEU A 25 -6.26 0.04 -9.68
C LEU A 25 -5.71 1.45 -9.95
N VAL A 26 -5.32 1.72 -11.20
CA VAL A 26 -5.03 3.07 -11.70
C VAL A 26 -6.28 3.95 -11.63
N LEU A 27 -7.43 3.48 -12.14
CA LEU A 27 -8.72 4.18 -12.05
C LEU A 27 -9.08 4.48 -10.60
N ALA A 28 -8.88 3.54 -9.67
CA ALA A 28 -9.19 3.73 -8.26
C ALA A 28 -8.29 4.78 -7.60
N GLN A 29 -7.01 4.84 -8.00
CA GLN A 29 -6.09 5.91 -7.60
C GLN A 29 -6.55 7.25 -8.19
N LYS A 30 -6.92 7.30 -9.48
CA LYS A 30 -7.42 8.51 -10.14
C LYS A 30 -8.73 9.03 -9.51
N LEU A 31 -9.68 8.15 -9.19
CA LEU A 31 -10.88 8.47 -8.44
C LEU A 31 -10.54 9.01 -7.04
N PHE A 32 -9.54 8.45 -6.38
CA PHE A 32 -9.07 8.96 -5.10
C PHE A 32 -8.48 10.38 -5.21
N LEU A 33 -7.68 10.65 -6.25
CA LEU A 33 -7.12 11.99 -6.52
C LEU A 33 -8.20 13.05 -6.77
N LEU A 34 -9.35 12.65 -7.32
CA LEU A 34 -10.52 13.52 -7.50
C LEU A 34 -11.22 13.86 -6.18
N ARG A 35 -11.12 13.00 -5.16
CA ARG A 35 -11.68 13.23 -3.81
C ARG A 35 -10.83 14.19 -2.98
N LEU A 36 -9.54 14.33 -3.30
CA LEU A 36 -8.63 15.16 -2.55
C LEU A 36 -8.91 16.67 -2.78
N PRO A 37 -9.08 17.47 -1.72
CA PRO A 37 -9.27 18.91 -1.85
C PRO A 37 -7.98 19.65 -2.27
N SER A 38 -6.82 19.01 -2.15
CA SER A 38 -5.50 19.61 -2.39
C SER A 38 -4.99 19.52 -3.81
N THR A 39 -5.62 18.73 -4.69
CA THR A 39 -5.24 18.66 -6.11
C THR A 39 -5.68 19.93 -6.82
N SER A 40 -4.83 20.44 -7.73
CA SER A 40 -5.15 21.65 -8.48
C SER A 40 -6.40 21.42 -9.35
N ASP A 41 -7.22 22.44 -9.52
CA ASP A 41 -8.50 22.30 -10.25
C ASP A 41 -8.29 21.95 -11.75
N LEU A 42 -7.10 22.27 -12.29
CA LEU A 42 -6.67 21.86 -13.64
C LEU A 42 -6.35 20.37 -13.72
N ASP A 43 -5.67 19.82 -12.71
CA ASP A 43 -5.36 18.39 -12.66
C ASP A 43 -6.63 17.56 -12.41
N LYS A 44 -7.56 18.07 -11.60
CA LYS A 44 -8.88 17.43 -11.44
C LYS A 44 -9.66 17.34 -12.74
N ALA A 45 -9.59 18.36 -13.61
CA ALA A 45 -10.27 18.35 -14.90
C ALA A 45 -9.66 17.30 -15.85
N ARG A 46 -8.33 17.24 -15.96
CA ARG A 46 -7.62 16.25 -16.79
C ARG A 46 -7.86 14.82 -16.30
N ILE A 47 -7.78 14.61 -14.98
CA ILE A 47 -8.04 13.31 -14.36
C ILE A 47 -9.50 12.91 -14.56
N LYS A 48 -10.44 13.86 -14.50
CA LYS A 48 -11.85 13.59 -14.79
C LYS A 48 -12.07 13.16 -16.23
N ASP A 49 -11.44 13.81 -17.20
CA ASP A 49 -11.56 13.44 -18.61
C ASP A 49 -10.97 12.05 -18.89
N GLU A 50 -9.80 11.74 -18.33
CA GLU A 50 -9.19 10.41 -18.44
C GLU A 50 -10.02 9.31 -17.76
N VAL A 51 -10.58 9.60 -16.58
CA VAL A 51 -11.46 8.66 -15.86
C VAL A 51 -12.74 8.43 -16.64
N LEU A 52 -13.32 9.47 -17.26
CA LEU A 52 -14.50 9.32 -18.10
C LEU A 52 -14.20 8.49 -19.34
N GLU A 53 -13.07 8.70 -20.01
CA GLU A 53 -12.63 7.88 -21.14
C GLU A 53 -12.43 6.41 -20.75
N GLU A 54 -11.81 6.14 -19.60
CA GLU A 54 -11.64 4.78 -19.06
C GLU A 54 -12.99 4.14 -18.70
N ILE A 55 -13.91 4.89 -18.08
CA ILE A 55 -15.27 4.43 -17.77
C ILE A 55 -16.04 4.08 -19.04
N PHE A 56 -15.92 4.88 -20.10
CA PHE A 56 -16.59 4.62 -21.39
C PHE A 56 -15.92 3.49 -22.19
N ARG A 57 -14.65 3.19 -21.96
CA ARG A 57 -13.93 2.07 -22.59
C ARG A 57 -14.29 0.72 -21.95
N ASP A 58 -14.43 0.70 -20.63
CA ASP A 58 -14.66 -0.53 -19.86
C ASP A 58 -16.13 -0.73 -19.44
N ASP A 59 -17.04 0.14 -19.89
CA ASP A 59 -18.49 0.10 -19.61
C ASP A 59 -18.79 0.00 -18.09
N LEU A 60 -18.16 0.86 -17.28
CA LEU A 60 -18.26 0.84 -15.80
C LEU A 60 -19.51 1.57 -15.28
N ALA A 61 -20.69 1.06 -15.63
CA ALA A 61 -21.98 1.70 -15.34
C ALA A 61 -22.24 1.91 -13.84
N THR A 62 -21.89 0.95 -12.99
CA THR A 62 -22.13 1.04 -11.54
C THR A 62 -21.19 2.01 -10.84
N LEU A 63 -19.94 2.12 -11.30
CA LEU A 63 -19.00 3.13 -10.80
C LEU A 63 -19.36 4.54 -11.28
N TYR A 64 -19.94 4.69 -12.47
CA TYR A 64 -20.40 5.99 -12.94
C TYR A 64 -21.59 6.50 -12.13
N VAL A 65 -22.52 5.61 -11.72
CA VAL A 65 -23.63 5.98 -10.83
C VAL A 65 -23.13 6.31 -9.42
N ALA A 66 -22.26 5.47 -8.84
CA ALA A 66 -21.64 5.73 -7.54
C ALA A 66 -20.80 7.03 -7.55
N GLY A 67 -19.97 7.20 -8.57
CA GLY A 67 -19.15 8.40 -8.77
C GLY A 67 -19.98 9.65 -9.04
N SER A 68 -21.10 9.57 -9.75
CA SER A 68 -21.98 10.72 -9.92
C SER A 68 -22.57 11.20 -8.59
N SER A 69 -22.98 10.27 -7.71
CA SER A 69 -23.44 10.62 -6.36
C SER A 69 -22.34 11.15 -5.43
N GLU A 70 -21.09 10.70 -5.58
CA GLU A 70 -19.98 11.13 -4.73
C GLU A 70 -19.29 12.42 -5.22
N TYR A 71 -19.21 12.63 -6.55
CA TYR A 71 -18.46 13.74 -7.17
C TYR A 71 -19.37 14.80 -7.83
N GLY A 72 -20.69 14.62 -7.81
CA GLY A 72 -21.65 15.58 -8.36
C GLY A 72 -21.55 15.75 -9.89
N TRP A 73 -21.23 14.68 -10.61
CA TRP A 73 -21.16 14.71 -12.07
C TRP A 73 -22.56 14.62 -12.68
N GLU A 74 -22.81 15.39 -13.75
CA GLU A 74 -24.06 15.31 -14.51
C GLU A 74 -24.19 13.92 -15.15
N VAL A 75 -25.22 13.17 -14.74
CA VAL A 75 -25.50 11.84 -15.27
C VAL A 75 -26.04 11.97 -16.68
N GLN A 76 -25.28 11.52 -17.67
CA GLN A 76 -25.82 11.27 -19.01
C GLN A 76 -26.52 9.91 -18.99
N GLN A 77 -27.82 9.90 -18.62
CA GLN A 77 -28.63 8.68 -18.50
C GLN A 77 -28.63 7.82 -19.78
N GLU A 78 -28.66 8.46 -20.95
CA GLU A 78 -28.61 7.78 -22.26
C GLU A 78 -27.34 6.93 -22.44
N LYS A 79 -26.20 7.40 -21.94
CA LYS A 79 -24.94 6.65 -22.02
C LYS A 79 -24.88 5.51 -21.00
N VAL A 80 -25.50 5.68 -19.82
CA VAL A 80 -25.59 4.63 -18.81
C VAL A 80 -26.48 3.49 -19.29
N GLU A 81 -27.62 3.81 -19.92
CA GLU A 81 -28.52 2.81 -20.50
C GLU A 81 -27.88 2.09 -21.69
N ALA A 82 -27.16 2.82 -22.57
CA ALA A 82 -26.39 2.20 -23.65
C ALA A 82 -25.29 1.27 -23.11
N MET A 83 -24.59 1.65 -22.04
CA MET A 83 -23.60 0.80 -21.38
C MET A 83 -24.25 -0.45 -20.76
N GLN A 84 -25.37 -0.30 -20.05
CA GLN A 84 -26.13 -1.43 -19.49
C GLN A 84 -26.64 -2.39 -20.55
N ALA A 85 -27.08 -1.87 -21.71
CA ALA A 85 -27.49 -2.69 -22.85
C ALA A 85 -26.32 -3.50 -23.42
N ARG A 86 -25.14 -2.88 -23.62
CA ARG A 86 -23.92 -3.59 -24.07
C ARG A 86 -23.48 -4.65 -23.09
N ILE A 87 -23.53 -4.35 -21.78
CA ILE A 87 -23.22 -5.32 -20.72
C ILE A 87 -24.18 -6.51 -20.77
N ALA A 88 -25.48 -6.25 -20.92
CA ALA A 88 -26.47 -7.32 -20.99
C ALA A 88 -26.26 -8.23 -22.22
N GLU A 89 -25.97 -7.65 -23.39
CA GLU A 89 -25.67 -8.41 -24.61
C GLU A 89 -24.44 -9.30 -24.46
N GLU A 90 -23.34 -8.78 -23.90
CA GLU A 90 -22.11 -9.56 -23.68
C GLU A 90 -22.29 -10.63 -22.60
N VAL A 91 -23.06 -10.35 -21.54
CA VAL A 91 -23.40 -11.37 -20.53
C VAL A 91 -24.19 -12.50 -21.15
N VAL A 92 -25.15 -12.22 -22.03
CA VAL A 92 -25.92 -13.26 -22.74
C VAL A 92 -24.99 -14.10 -23.63
N LYS A 93 -24.09 -13.49 -24.39
CA LYS A 93 -23.09 -14.23 -25.20
C LYS A 93 -22.19 -15.13 -24.35
N LEU A 94 -21.81 -14.67 -23.16
CA LEU A 94 -20.99 -15.46 -22.23
C LEU A 94 -21.78 -16.57 -21.57
N ASP A 95 -23.06 -16.36 -21.26
CA ASP A 95 -23.96 -17.38 -20.73
C ASP A 95 -24.27 -18.48 -21.75
N ASP A 96 -24.45 -18.12 -23.01
CA ASP A 96 -24.65 -19.09 -24.09
C ASP A 96 -23.36 -19.90 -24.33
N LYS A 97 -22.18 -19.28 -24.25
CA LYS A 97 -20.90 -20.02 -24.27
C LYS A 97 -20.74 -20.98 -23.10
N ILE A 98 -21.23 -20.63 -21.90
CA ILE A 98 -21.20 -21.54 -20.75
C ILE A 98 -22.14 -22.73 -20.98
N LYS A 99 -23.35 -22.50 -21.50
CA LYS A 99 -24.29 -23.58 -21.83
C LYS A 99 -23.74 -24.49 -22.92
N ASP A 100 -23.20 -23.91 -24.00
CA ASP A 100 -22.57 -24.67 -25.08
C ASP A 100 -21.42 -25.52 -24.55
N ALA A 101 -20.64 -24.98 -23.60
CA ALA A 101 -19.55 -25.71 -22.97
C ALA A 101 -20.05 -26.80 -21.99
N GLU A 102 -21.15 -26.56 -21.27
CA GLU A 102 -21.75 -27.55 -20.37
C GLU A 102 -22.42 -28.70 -21.14
N GLU A 103 -22.97 -28.43 -22.32
CA GLU A 103 -23.63 -29.44 -23.16
C GLU A 103 -22.67 -30.23 -24.06
N ASN A 104 -21.63 -29.58 -24.61
CA ASN A 104 -20.78 -30.18 -25.65
C ASN A 104 -19.32 -30.44 -25.25
N LEU A 105 -18.84 -29.85 -24.15
CA LEU A 105 -17.41 -29.76 -23.84
C LEU A 105 -17.07 -30.33 -22.43
N GLY A 106 -15.78 -30.38 -22.11
CA GLY A 106 -15.29 -30.92 -20.84
C GLY A 106 -15.31 -29.93 -19.67
N GLU A 107 -15.12 -30.42 -18.44
CA GLU A 107 -15.09 -29.60 -17.21
C GLU A 107 -14.05 -28.45 -17.28
N SER A 108 -12.96 -28.62 -18.02
CA SER A 108 -11.93 -27.60 -18.23
C SER A 108 -12.44 -26.40 -19.03
N GLU A 109 -13.23 -26.63 -20.08
CA GLU A 109 -13.74 -25.58 -20.97
C GLU A 109 -14.92 -24.83 -20.33
N VAL A 110 -15.79 -25.55 -19.60
CA VAL A 110 -16.83 -24.93 -18.76
C VAL A 110 -16.21 -23.94 -17.78
N ARG A 111 -15.09 -24.32 -17.18
CA ARG A 111 -14.39 -23.50 -16.21
C ARG A 111 -13.73 -22.27 -16.85
N GLU A 112 -13.11 -22.41 -18.03
CA GLU A 112 -12.56 -21.26 -18.77
C GLU A 112 -13.66 -20.27 -19.17
N ALA A 113 -14.83 -20.77 -19.59
CA ALA A 113 -15.98 -19.93 -19.87
C ALA A 113 -16.49 -19.20 -18.61
N MET A 114 -16.57 -19.88 -17.47
CA MET A 114 -16.90 -19.26 -16.18
C MET A 114 -15.87 -18.22 -15.73
N LEU A 115 -14.58 -18.49 -15.95
CA LEU A 115 -13.50 -17.54 -15.65
C LEU A 115 -13.60 -16.30 -16.55
N ALA A 116 -13.86 -16.47 -17.85
CA ALA A 116 -14.06 -15.37 -18.77
C ALA A 116 -15.25 -14.49 -18.34
N LYS A 117 -16.34 -15.10 -17.87
CA LYS A 117 -17.49 -14.38 -17.31
C LYS A 117 -17.12 -13.64 -16.02
N ALA A 118 -16.35 -14.25 -15.12
CA ALA A 118 -15.88 -13.60 -13.90
C ALA A 118 -14.96 -12.41 -14.22
N LEU A 119 -14.00 -12.55 -15.14
CA LEU A 119 -13.15 -11.45 -15.61
C LEU A 119 -13.95 -10.33 -16.27
N TYR A 120 -15.03 -10.67 -16.98
CA TYR A 120 -15.95 -9.70 -17.55
C TYR A 120 -16.72 -8.93 -16.46
N PHE A 121 -17.26 -9.60 -15.44
CA PHE A 121 -17.88 -8.89 -14.32
C PHE A 121 -16.89 -8.04 -13.53
N ILE A 122 -15.65 -8.50 -13.38
CA ILE A 122 -14.57 -7.67 -12.83
C ILE A 122 -14.35 -6.46 -13.74
N ARG A 123 -14.40 -6.60 -15.08
CA ARG A 123 -14.31 -5.51 -16.07
C ARG A 123 -15.43 -4.48 -15.91
N VAL A 124 -16.65 -4.94 -15.72
CA VAL A 124 -17.84 -4.09 -15.55
C VAL A 124 -17.92 -3.43 -14.17
N GLY A 125 -17.21 -3.97 -13.17
CA GLY A 125 -17.15 -3.39 -11.82
C GLY A 125 -18.30 -3.81 -10.88
N ASP A 126 -19.06 -4.84 -11.24
CA ASP A 126 -20.14 -5.38 -10.39
C ASP A 126 -19.57 -6.29 -9.29
N LYS A 127 -19.40 -5.72 -8.08
CA LYS A 127 -18.80 -6.41 -6.91
C LYS A 127 -19.49 -7.73 -6.57
N ASP A 128 -20.81 -7.72 -6.38
CA ASP A 128 -21.52 -8.87 -5.82
C ASP A 128 -21.60 -10.03 -6.81
N LYS A 129 -21.94 -9.75 -8.07
CA LYS A 129 -21.97 -10.74 -9.15
C LYS A 129 -20.57 -11.31 -9.44
N ALA A 130 -19.54 -10.48 -9.38
CA ALA A 130 -18.16 -10.95 -9.56
C ALA A 130 -17.74 -11.92 -8.46
N LEU A 131 -18.07 -11.63 -7.19
CA LEU A 131 -17.73 -12.52 -6.07
C LEU A 131 -18.47 -13.85 -6.15
N GLU A 132 -19.77 -13.83 -6.46
CA GLU A 132 -20.57 -15.06 -6.63
C GLU A 132 -20.01 -15.95 -7.75
N GLN A 133 -19.68 -15.37 -8.91
CA GLN A 133 -19.12 -16.13 -10.04
C GLN A 133 -17.71 -16.65 -9.75
N LEU A 134 -16.88 -15.89 -9.02
CA LEU A 134 -15.56 -16.35 -8.60
C LEU A 134 -15.66 -17.54 -7.62
N GLU A 135 -16.62 -17.52 -6.70
CA GLU A 135 -16.87 -18.64 -5.79
C GLU A 135 -17.40 -19.88 -6.53
N ALA A 136 -18.33 -19.70 -7.47
CA ALA A 136 -18.83 -20.77 -8.33
C ALA A 136 -17.71 -21.40 -9.17
N THR A 137 -16.84 -20.56 -9.76
CA THR A 137 -15.68 -21.03 -10.54
C THR A 137 -14.71 -21.79 -9.63
N LYS A 138 -14.44 -21.29 -8.42
CA LYS A 138 -13.54 -21.93 -7.45
C LYS A 138 -14.02 -23.33 -7.06
N ALA A 139 -15.33 -23.54 -6.92
CA ALA A 139 -15.89 -24.86 -6.62
C ALA A 139 -15.62 -25.89 -7.72
N LYS A 140 -15.68 -25.48 -8.99
CA LYS A 140 -15.38 -26.36 -10.15
C LYS A 140 -13.89 -26.51 -10.44
N THR A 141 -13.03 -25.66 -9.89
CA THR A 141 -11.57 -25.78 -10.08
C THR A 141 -10.97 -26.91 -9.23
N VAL A 142 -10.12 -27.74 -9.83
CA VAL A 142 -9.40 -28.80 -9.09
C VAL A 142 -8.00 -28.37 -8.69
N ALA A 143 -7.23 -27.76 -9.60
CA ALA A 143 -5.83 -27.40 -9.38
C ALA A 143 -5.64 -26.22 -8.41
N VAL A 144 -4.68 -26.35 -7.48
CA VAL A 144 -4.40 -25.38 -6.40
C VAL A 144 -3.89 -24.04 -6.93
N GLY A 145 -2.93 -24.04 -7.87
CA GLY A 145 -2.41 -22.79 -8.45
C GLY A 145 -3.49 -21.94 -9.11
N LEU A 146 -4.43 -22.61 -9.78
CA LEU A 146 -5.56 -22.00 -10.45
C LEU A 146 -6.65 -21.49 -9.48
N LYS A 147 -6.86 -22.18 -8.34
CA LYS A 147 -7.66 -21.66 -7.22
C LYS A 147 -7.06 -20.39 -6.64
N MET A 148 -5.74 -20.33 -6.58
CA MET A 148 -5.00 -19.20 -6.03
C MET A 148 -5.14 -17.96 -6.92
N ASP A 149 -5.08 -18.12 -8.24
CA ASP A 149 -5.29 -17.04 -9.20
C ASP A 149 -6.71 -16.43 -9.07
N LEU A 150 -7.74 -17.26 -8.86
CA LEU A 150 -9.10 -16.78 -8.57
C LEU A 150 -9.20 -15.99 -7.25
N VAL A 151 -8.49 -16.43 -6.22
CA VAL A 151 -8.42 -15.68 -4.95
C VAL A 151 -7.69 -14.35 -5.13
N PHE A 152 -6.66 -14.29 -5.98
CA PHE A 152 -6.02 -13.03 -6.32
C PHE A 152 -6.95 -12.06 -7.07
N HIS A 153 -7.76 -12.54 -8.00
CA HIS A 153 -8.80 -11.71 -8.64
C HIS A 153 -9.82 -11.16 -7.62
N ALA A 154 -10.27 -12.00 -6.68
CA ALA A 154 -11.16 -11.56 -5.59
C ALA A 154 -10.48 -10.50 -4.68
N LEU A 155 -9.19 -10.66 -4.39
CA LEU A 155 -8.42 -9.68 -3.63
C LEU A 155 -8.31 -8.35 -4.37
N ARG A 156 -8.07 -8.35 -5.69
CA ARG A 156 -8.00 -7.10 -6.48
C ARG A 156 -9.31 -6.33 -6.45
N VAL A 157 -10.45 -7.01 -6.58
CA VAL A 157 -11.78 -6.39 -6.42
C VAL A 157 -11.95 -5.83 -5.01
N ALA A 158 -11.53 -6.57 -3.98
CA ALA A 158 -11.61 -6.11 -2.59
C ALA A 158 -10.71 -4.88 -2.33
N PHE A 159 -9.52 -4.81 -2.92
CA PHE A 159 -8.64 -3.63 -2.88
C PHE A 159 -9.20 -2.45 -3.67
N PHE A 160 -9.91 -2.71 -4.77
CA PHE A 160 -10.61 -1.65 -5.51
C PHE A 160 -11.65 -0.95 -4.63
N HIS A 161 -12.42 -1.67 -3.82
CA HIS A 161 -13.41 -1.08 -2.90
C HIS A 161 -12.88 -0.72 -1.50
N LEU A 162 -11.63 -1.10 -1.16
CA LEU A 162 -11.02 -0.93 0.16
C LEU A 162 -11.82 -1.59 1.31
N ASP A 163 -12.38 -2.77 1.07
CA ASP A 163 -13.15 -3.53 2.06
C ASP A 163 -12.23 -4.39 2.94
N PHE A 164 -11.77 -3.85 4.08
CA PHE A 164 -10.78 -4.49 4.95
C PHE A 164 -11.17 -5.89 5.48
N PRO A 165 -12.41 -6.12 5.97
CA PRO A 165 -12.86 -7.46 6.39
C PRO A 165 -12.75 -8.50 5.27
N LEU A 166 -13.19 -8.14 4.05
CA LEU A 166 -13.16 -9.03 2.90
C LEU A 166 -11.72 -9.36 2.48
N ILE A 167 -10.82 -8.36 2.50
CA ILE A 167 -9.39 -8.56 2.22
C ILE A 167 -8.79 -9.54 3.24
N SER A 168 -9.06 -9.36 4.54
CA SER A 168 -8.51 -10.25 5.58
C SER A 168 -8.96 -11.69 5.39
N SER A 169 -10.26 -11.92 5.14
CA SER A 169 -10.79 -13.28 4.92
C SER A 169 -10.17 -13.94 3.70
N ASN A 170 -10.01 -13.19 2.60
CA ASN A 170 -9.42 -13.71 1.37
C ASN A 170 -7.90 -13.94 1.50
N LEU A 171 -7.18 -13.13 2.28
CA LEU A 171 -5.78 -13.38 2.62
C LEU A 171 -5.61 -14.65 3.45
N ASP A 172 -6.47 -14.90 4.43
CA ASP A 172 -6.43 -16.12 5.24
C ASP A 172 -6.75 -17.37 4.39
N LYS A 173 -7.72 -17.26 3.46
CA LYS A 173 -7.98 -18.30 2.46
C LYS A 173 -6.75 -18.54 1.56
N ALA A 174 -6.07 -17.49 1.12
CA ALA A 174 -4.86 -17.60 0.29
C ALA A 174 -3.69 -18.24 1.05
N LYS A 175 -3.51 -17.93 2.34
CA LYS A 175 -2.49 -18.55 3.19
C LYS A 175 -2.70 -20.05 3.36
N LYS A 176 -3.94 -20.49 3.60
CA LYS A 176 -4.27 -21.92 3.67
C LYS A 176 -3.96 -22.65 2.37
N LEU A 177 -4.33 -22.06 1.22
CA LEU A 177 -4.02 -22.62 -0.09
C LEU A 177 -2.52 -22.65 -0.40
N LEU A 178 -1.74 -21.73 0.17
CA LEU A 178 -0.28 -21.73 0.04
C LEU A 178 0.35 -22.93 0.77
N GLU A 179 -0.17 -23.27 1.95
CA GLU A 179 0.29 -24.42 2.75
C GLU A 179 -0.01 -25.77 2.05
N GLU A 180 -1.10 -25.83 1.28
CA GLU A 180 -1.52 -27.03 0.53
C GLU A 180 -0.69 -27.29 -0.74
N GLY A 181 0.04 -26.30 -1.26
CA GLY A 181 0.92 -26.48 -2.42
C GLY A 181 1.03 -25.26 -3.32
N GLY A 182 1.64 -24.18 -2.83
CA GLY A 182 1.86 -22.96 -3.59
C GLY A 182 3.20 -22.89 -4.30
N ASP A 183 3.19 -22.47 -5.57
CA ASP A 183 4.41 -22.11 -6.30
C ASP A 183 5.12 -20.92 -5.65
N TRP A 184 6.45 -20.93 -5.72
CA TRP A 184 7.28 -19.88 -5.13
C TRP A 184 6.95 -18.48 -5.67
N GLU A 185 6.61 -18.36 -6.96
CA GLU A 185 6.18 -17.08 -7.55
C GLU A 185 4.89 -16.57 -6.91
N ARG A 186 3.88 -17.43 -6.79
CA ARG A 186 2.58 -17.07 -6.18
C ARG A 186 2.73 -16.73 -4.69
N LYS A 187 3.73 -17.31 -4.01
CA LYS A 187 4.10 -16.93 -2.64
C LYS A 187 4.60 -15.49 -2.57
N ASN A 188 5.45 -15.06 -3.49
CA ASN A 188 5.95 -13.69 -3.54
C ASN A 188 4.81 -12.71 -3.84
N ARG A 189 3.91 -13.06 -4.76
CA ARG A 189 2.70 -12.25 -5.01
C ARG A 189 1.89 -12.07 -3.73
N LEU A 190 1.63 -13.15 -2.99
CA LEU A 190 0.89 -13.09 -1.72
C LEU A 190 1.57 -12.20 -0.68
N LYS A 191 2.91 -12.21 -0.58
CA LYS A 191 3.65 -11.29 0.31
C LYS A 191 3.38 -9.83 -0.03
N VAL A 192 3.33 -9.47 -1.31
CA VAL A 192 3.03 -8.09 -1.75
C VAL A 192 1.59 -7.70 -1.39
N TYR A 193 0.62 -8.58 -1.63
CA TYR A 193 -0.78 -8.34 -1.23
C TYR A 193 -0.94 -8.19 0.29
N GLU A 194 -0.26 -9.04 1.06
CA GLU A 194 -0.26 -8.96 2.53
C GLU A 194 0.44 -7.68 3.03
N GLY A 195 1.55 -7.30 2.40
CA GLY A 195 2.26 -6.05 2.66
C GLY A 195 1.39 -4.83 2.42
N LEU A 196 0.65 -4.80 1.31
CA LEU A 196 -0.30 -3.73 0.98
C LEU A 196 -1.43 -3.64 2.01
N TYR A 197 -1.99 -4.79 2.43
CA TYR A 197 -3.00 -4.82 3.49
C TYR A 197 -2.43 -4.35 4.83
N CYS A 198 -1.19 -4.72 5.17
CA CYS A 198 -0.51 -4.29 6.39
C CYS A 198 -0.24 -2.77 6.38
N LEU A 199 0.14 -2.21 5.22
CA LEU A 199 0.28 -0.77 5.01
C LEU A 199 -1.05 -0.05 5.23
N ALA A 200 -2.15 -0.59 4.71
CA ALA A 200 -3.47 0.00 4.88
C ALA A 200 -4.03 -0.13 6.32
N SER A 201 -3.62 -1.17 7.07
CA SER A 201 -4.02 -1.40 8.47
C SER A 201 -3.06 -0.80 9.53
N ARG A 202 -2.08 0.02 9.11
CA ARG A 202 -1.05 0.69 9.95
C ARG A 202 0.04 -0.20 10.55
N ASN A 203 0.17 -1.46 10.12
CA ASN A 203 1.25 -2.33 10.59
C ASN A 203 2.50 -2.18 9.70
N PHE A 204 3.25 -1.10 9.92
CA PHE A 204 4.39 -0.74 9.06
C PHE A 204 5.62 -1.63 9.26
N ALA A 205 5.82 -2.18 10.46
CA ALA A 205 6.93 -3.10 10.71
C ALA A 205 6.81 -4.38 9.87
N ARG A 206 5.65 -5.03 9.94
CA ARG A 206 5.37 -6.22 9.13
C ARG A 206 5.35 -5.91 7.63
N ALA A 207 4.80 -4.76 7.24
CA ALA A 207 4.80 -4.34 5.84
C ALA A 207 6.22 -4.15 5.30
N ALA A 208 7.11 -3.49 6.06
CA ALA A 208 8.50 -3.27 5.66
C ALA A 208 9.25 -4.58 5.43
N ASP A 209 9.13 -5.55 6.35
CA ASP A 209 9.78 -6.86 6.20
C ASP A 209 9.26 -7.64 4.99
N LEU A 210 7.93 -7.66 4.78
CA LEU A 210 7.32 -8.33 3.64
C LEU A 210 7.70 -7.70 2.30
N PHE A 211 7.80 -6.36 2.26
CA PHE A 211 8.21 -5.66 1.06
C PHE A 211 9.70 -5.86 0.77
N LEU A 212 10.58 -5.76 1.76
CA LEU A 212 12.02 -6.00 1.57
C LEU A 212 12.30 -7.40 1.02
N ASP A 213 11.58 -8.41 1.51
CA ASP A 213 11.67 -9.78 1.02
C ASP A 213 11.20 -9.95 -0.44
N SER A 214 10.33 -9.06 -0.92
CA SER A 214 9.67 -9.19 -2.24
C SER A 214 10.26 -8.29 -3.32
N ILE A 215 11.15 -7.34 -2.98
CA ILE A 215 11.83 -6.47 -3.98
C ILE A 215 12.62 -7.31 -4.99
N ALA A 216 13.38 -8.30 -4.52
CA ALA A 216 14.28 -9.09 -5.38
C ALA A 216 13.59 -10.00 -6.38
N THR A 217 12.30 -10.26 -6.16
CA THR A 217 11.57 -11.33 -6.83
C THR A 217 10.20 -10.83 -7.27
N PHE A 218 10.14 -9.53 -7.56
CA PHE A 218 8.91 -8.84 -7.88
C PHE A 218 8.39 -9.23 -9.25
N THR A 219 7.18 -9.81 -9.27
CA THR A 219 6.47 -10.17 -10.51
C THR A 219 5.04 -9.62 -10.56
N THR A 220 4.59 -8.87 -9.53
CA THR A 220 3.22 -8.36 -9.41
C THR A 220 3.04 -6.95 -9.97
N TYR A 221 3.35 -6.78 -11.26
CA TYR A 221 3.08 -5.51 -11.95
C TYR A 221 1.59 -5.17 -12.03
N GLU A 222 0.73 -6.18 -11.91
CA GLU A 222 -0.74 -6.04 -11.88
C GLU A 222 -1.22 -5.10 -10.76
N LEU A 223 -0.53 -5.08 -9.60
CA LEU A 223 -0.96 -4.32 -8.42
C LEU A 223 -0.36 -2.92 -8.37
N LEU A 224 0.96 -2.84 -8.53
CA LEU A 224 1.77 -1.64 -8.37
C LEU A 224 2.92 -1.69 -9.38
N PRO A 225 3.31 -0.55 -9.97
CA PRO A 225 4.56 -0.48 -10.70
C PRO A 225 5.73 -0.64 -9.71
N TYR A 226 6.84 -1.20 -10.19
CA TYR A 226 8.01 -1.51 -9.37
C TYR A 226 8.54 -0.27 -8.62
N ARG A 227 8.53 0.89 -9.27
CA ARG A 227 8.89 2.18 -8.69
C ARG A 227 8.09 2.52 -7.41
N THR A 228 6.78 2.31 -7.43
CA THR A 228 5.92 2.60 -6.28
C THR A 228 6.10 1.57 -5.16
N LEU A 229 6.39 0.32 -5.50
CA LEU A 229 6.78 -0.66 -4.49
C LEU A 229 8.06 -0.22 -3.76
N VAL A 230 9.12 0.13 -4.51
CA VAL A 230 10.38 0.61 -3.92
C VAL A 230 10.14 1.82 -3.02
N PHE A 231 9.31 2.77 -3.47
CA PHE A 231 8.90 3.91 -2.65
C PHE A 231 8.24 3.48 -1.33
N TYR A 232 7.24 2.60 -1.38
CA TYR A 232 6.60 2.08 -0.16
C TYR A 232 7.58 1.37 0.74
N THR A 233 8.44 0.52 0.21
CA THR A 233 9.43 -0.19 1.01
C THR A 233 10.33 0.78 1.74
N VAL A 234 10.88 1.78 1.05
CA VAL A 234 11.78 2.77 1.65
C VAL A 234 11.09 3.56 2.77
N VAL A 235 9.89 4.10 2.52
CA VAL A 235 9.17 4.90 3.53
C VAL A 235 8.82 4.06 4.76
N MET A 236 8.39 2.81 4.55
CA MET A 236 8.06 1.90 5.65
C MET A 236 9.30 1.43 6.41
N SER A 237 10.39 1.13 5.70
CA SER A 237 11.66 0.72 6.31
C SER A 237 12.28 1.82 7.19
N VAL A 238 12.16 3.10 6.82
CA VAL A 238 12.63 4.21 7.66
C VAL A 238 11.88 4.31 8.98
N VAL A 239 10.60 3.94 9.00
CA VAL A 239 9.78 3.94 10.22
C VAL A 239 9.99 2.68 11.06
N ALA A 240 10.21 1.54 10.40
CA ALA A 240 10.21 0.23 11.04
C ALA A 240 11.59 -0.28 11.50
N LEU A 241 12.66 0.04 10.75
CA LEU A 241 13.98 -0.56 10.95
C LEU A 241 14.93 0.36 11.70
N ASP A 242 15.80 -0.26 12.50
CA ASP A 242 16.92 0.41 13.13
C ASP A 242 18.00 0.80 12.10
N ARG A 243 18.81 1.80 12.43
CA ARG A 243 19.85 2.37 11.54
C ARG A 243 20.78 1.31 10.92
N VAL A 244 21.19 0.30 11.71
CA VAL A 244 22.10 -0.76 11.24
C VAL A 244 21.41 -1.66 10.21
N ALA A 245 20.17 -2.07 10.50
CA ALA A 245 19.37 -2.89 9.60
C ALA A 245 18.99 -2.12 8.32
N LEU A 246 18.72 -0.82 8.45
CA LEU A 246 18.40 0.05 7.32
C LEU A 246 19.58 0.17 6.34
N LYS A 247 20.81 0.28 6.85
CA LYS A 247 22.00 0.29 5.99
C LYS A 247 22.13 -1.01 5.20
N GLN A 248 22.10 -2.15 5.91
CA GLN A 248 22.30 -3.47 5.31
C GLN A 248 21.20 -3.87 4.34
N LYS A 249 19.92 -3.57 4.66
CA LYS A 249 18.77 -4.06 3.90
C LYS A 249 18.25 -3.07 2.86
N VAL A 250 18.53 -1.77 3.00
CA VAL A 250 17.95 -0.73 2.13
C VAL A 250 19.01 0.03 1.34
N ILE A 251 20.05 0.54 2.01
CA ILE A 251 21.06 1.40 1.39
C ILE A 251 22.02 0.58 0.52
N ASP A 252 22.47 -0.57 1.03
CA ASP A 252 23.45 -1.41 0.33
C ASP A 252 22.80 -2.33 -0.73
N THR A 253 21.46 -2.36 -0.81
CA THR A 253 20.72 -3.25 -1.73
C THR A 253 20.72 -2.68 -3.15
N PRO A 254 21.29 -3.40 -4.14
CA PRO A 254 21.49 -2.88 -5.49
C PRO A 254 20.18 -2.59 -6.23
N GLU A 255 19.14 -3.38 -5.98
CA GLU A 255 17.81 -3.23 -6.60
C GLU A 255 17.13 -1.92 -6.23
N ILE A 256 17.39 -1.43 -5.02
CA ILE A 256 16.82 -0.18 -4.53
C ILE A 256 17.64 0.99 -5.10
N LEU A 257 18.98 0.85 -5.14
CA LEU A 257 19.88 1.86 -5.68
C LEU A 257 19.62 2.19 -7.16
N THR A 258 19.27 1.20 -7.99
CA THR A 258 18.98 1.43 -9.42
C THR A 258 17.70 2.24 -9.66
N VAL A 259 16.73 2.15 -8.75
CA VAL A 259 15.41 2.79 -8.90
C VAL A 259 15.29 4.09 -8.10
N ILE A 260 16.06 4.23 -7.01
CA ILE A 260 16.03 5.41 -6.14
C ILE A 260 16.22 6.71 -6.92
N ASP A 261 17.10 6.74 -7.92
CA ASP A 261 17.41 7.93 -8.71
C ASP A 261 16.25 8.38 -9.61
N GLN A 262 15.31 7.47 -9.93
CA GLN A 262 14.11 7.78 -10.71
C GLN A 262 13.05 8.50 -9.87
N ILE A 263 13.12 8.43 -8.54
CA ILE A 263 12.15 9.03 -7.62
C ILE A 263 12.76 10.31 -7.02
N PRO A 264 12.13 11.49 -7.25
CA PRO A 264 12.65 12.72 -6.69
C PRO A 264 12.64 12.65 -5.15
N HIS A 265 13.69 13.21 -4.53
CA HIS A 265 13.86 13.34 -3.09
C HIS A 265 14.02 12.05 -2.26
N LEU A 266 13.89 10.85 -2.85
CA LEU A 266 14.02 9.59 -2.10
C LEU A 266 15.48 9.26 -1.74
N ALA A 267 16.39 9.44 -2.70
CA ALA A 267 17.84 9.26 -2.50
C ALA A 267 18.41 10.16 -1.38
N PRO A 268 18.21 11.49 -1.44
CA PRO A 268 18.70 12.36 -0.38
C PRO A 268 18.01 12.08 0.96
N PHE A 269 16.73 11.67 0.97
CA PHE A 269 16.04 11.32 2.21
C PHE A 269 16.71 10.16 2.96
N LEU A 270 17.04 9.06 2.26
CA LEU A 270 17.71 7.91 2.87
C LEU A 270 19.17 8.21 3.25
N ASN A 271 19.93 8.77 2.31
CA ASN A 271 21.37 8.99 2.51
C ASN A 271 21.64 10.06 3.57
N ASN A 272 20.84 11.12 3.64
CA ASN A 272 21.02 12.18 4.63
C ASN A 272 20.66 11.72 6.04
N LEU A 273 19.65 10.85 6.20
CA LEU A 273 19.32 10.25 7.50
C LEU A 273 20.48 9.37 8.00
N HIS A 274 21.07 8.58 7.10
CA HIS A 274 22.20 7.72 7.46
C HIS A 274 23.49 8.51 7.73
N ALA A 275 23.77 9.55 6.94
CA ALA A 275 24.92 10.46 7.07
C ALA A 275 24.77 11.49 8.21
N CYS A 276 23.62 11.54 8.88
CA CYS A 276 23.29 12.49 9.96
C CYS A 276 23.22 13.96 9.52
N ASN A 277 22.88 14.23 8.26
CA ASN A 277 22.67 15.58 7.73
C ASN A 277 21.19 15.98 7.82
N TYR A 278 20.77 16.47 8.98
CA TYR A 278 19.34 16.66 9.28
C TYR A 278 18.65 17.82 8.55
N LYS A 279 19.39 18.86 8.13
CA LYS A 279 18.82 19.98 7.35
C LYS A 279 18.29 19.51 6.00
N ASP A 280 19.15 18.86 5.24
CA ASP A 280 18.83 18.38 3.89
C ASP A 280 17.83 17.23 3.95
N PHE A 281 17.85 16.45 5.05
CA PHE A 281 16.81 15.48 5.35
C PHE A 281 15.42 16.12 5.46
N PHE A 282 15.25 17.22 6.21
CA PHE A 282 13.95 17.88 6.31
C PHE A 282 13.49 18.52 5.00
N HIS A 283 14.41 19.06 4.21
CA HIS A 283 14.09 19.55 2.87
C HIS A 283 13.61 18.41 1.96
N ALA A 284 14.33 17.29 1.89
CA ALA A 284 13.92 16.12 1.12
C ALA A 284 12.59 15.54 1.61
N PHE A 285 12.39 15.48 2.92
CA PHE A 285 11.16 14.97 3.54
C PHE A 285 9.93 15.83 3.20
N SER A 286 10.10 17.15 3.10
CA SER A 286 9.02 18.04 2.69
C SER A 286 8.55 17.73 1.26
N GLY A 287 9.47 17.46 0.33
CA GLY A 287 9.16 17.03 -1.03
C GLY A 287 8.51 15.65 -1.11
N LEU A 288 8.86 14.72 -0.22
CA LEU A 288 8.21 13.40 -0.14
C LEU A 288 6.80 13.45 0.46
N THR A 289 6.40 14.55 1.09
CA THR A 289 5.07 14.66 1.71
C THR A 289 3.95 14.74 0.66
N GLU A 290 4.24 15.31 -0.50
CA GLU A 290 3.30 15.46 -1.63
C GLU A 290 2.89 14.09 -2.22
N PRO A 291 3.81 13.21 -2.66
CA PRO A 291 3.42 11.90 -3.20
C PRO A 291 2.70 11.02 -2.16
N ILE A 292 3.09 11.07 -0.89
CA ILE A 292 2.40 10.33 0.19
C ILE A 292 0.96 10.81 0.38
N ARG A 293 0.69 12.10 0.15
CA ARG A 293 -0.66 12.68 0.25
C ARG A 293 -1.54 12.26 -0.93
N GLU A 294 -0.96 12.18 -2.12
CA GLU A 294 -1.66 11.79 -3.34
C GLU A 294 -1.96 10.29 -3.38
N ASP A 295 -1.24 9.49 -2.60
CA ASP A 295 -1.44 8.05 -2.53
C ASP A 295 -2.69 7.60 -1.77
N ARG A 296 -3.50 6.75 -2.41
CA ARG A 296 -4.73 6.18 -1.85
C ARG A 296 -4.54 5.42 -0.56
N TYR A 297 -3.47 4.63 -0.46
CA TYR A 297 -3.23 3.78 0.70
C TYR A 297 -2.55 4.53 1.86
N LEU A 298 -1.74 5.54 1.56
CA LEU A 298 -0.96 6.27 2.55
C LEU A 298 -1.66 7.53 3.07
N HIS A 299 -2.55 8.15 2.29
CA HIS A 299 -3.22 9.39 2.67
C HIS A 299 -3.92 9.35 4.05
N PRO A 300 -4.70 8.31 4.42
CA PRO A 300 -5.32 8.24 5.75
C PRO A 300 -4.30 8.22 6.90
N HIS A 301 -3.07 7.80 6.61
CA HIS A 301 -2.00 7.58 7.57
C HIS A 301 -0.87 8.62 7.46
N LEU A 302 -1.02 9.63 6.60
CA LEU A 302 -0.01 10.67 6.37
C LEU A 302 0.47 11.31 7.67
N ARG A 303 -0.48 11.74 8.53
CA ARG A 303 -0.14 12.38 9.81
C ARG A 303 0.65 11.46 10.75
N PHE A 304 0.39 10.16 10.68
CA PHE A 304 1.11 9.18 11.48
C PHE A 304 2.54 9.00 10.94
N ILE A 305 2.70 8.77 9.64
CA ILE A 305 4.03 8.60 9.02
C ILE A 305 4.89 9.84 9.26
N LEU A 306 4.31 11.03 9.06
CA LEU A 306 5.03 12.28 9.28
C LEU A 306 5.57 12.41 10.71
N ARG A 307 4.77 11.95 11.67
CA ARG A 307 5.12 11.98 13.09
C ARG A 307 6.20 10.96 13.42
N GLU A 308 6.06 9.73 12.95
CA GLU A 308 7.00 8.64 13.25
C GLU A 308 8.39 8.92 12.67
N VAL A 309 8.46 9.40 11.41
CA VAL A 309 9.75 9.76 10.78
C VAL A 309 10.48 10.85 11.58
N ARG A 310 9.75 11.84 12.10
CA ARG A 310 10.34 12.88 12.98
C ARG A 310 10.85 12.29 14.29
N VAL A 311 10.10 11.39 14.92
CA VAL A 311 10.51 10.70 16.16
C VAL A 311 11.81 9.92 15.92
N VAL A 312 11.93 9.20 14.81
CA VAL A 312 13.15 8.47 14.45
C VAL A 312 14.34 9.42 14.30
N ALA A 313 14.18 10.51 13.53
CA ALA A 313 15.25 11.49 13.32
C ALA A 313 15.70 12.17 14.63
N TYR A 314 14.75 12.56 15.49
CA TYR A 314 15.06 13.15 16.79
C TYR A 314 15.67 12.15 17.77
N SER A 315 15.18 10.92 17.80
CA SER A 315 15.75 9.86 18.63
C SER A 315 17.20 9.57 18.25
N GLN A 316 17.49 9.47 16.94
CA GLN A 316 18.84 9.23 16.44
C GLN A 316 19.81 10.36 16.83
N PHE A 317 19.37 11.62 16.75
CA PHE A 317 20.19 12.75 17.17
C PHE A 317 20.47 12.69 18.69
N LEU A 318 19.42 12.51 19.49
CA LEU A 318 19.51 12.50 20.95
C LEU A 318 20.28 11.30 21.51
N GLU A 319 20.27 10.14 20.85
CA GLU A 319 20.96 8.93 21.33
C GLU A 319 22.48 9.12 21.50
N SER A 320 23.08 9.93 20.62
CA SER A 320 24.51 10.23 20.60
C SER A 320 24.96 11.19 21.72
N TYR A 321 24.04 11.93 22.34
CA TYR A 321 24.36 12.96 23.32
C TYR A 321 23.67 12.74 24.66
N LYS A 322 24.38 12.99 25.76
CA LYS A 322 23.79 12.99 27.11
C LYS A 322 23.04 14.30 27.41
N SER A 323 23.61 15.42 26.98
CA SER A 323 23.01 16.75 27.09
C SER A 323 23.35 17.57 25.85
N VAL A 324 22.38 18.32 25.33
CA VAL A 324 22.53 19.19 24.14
C VAL A 324 21.76 20.48 24.35
N THR A 325 22.28 21.61 23.89
CA THR A 325 21.51 22.86 23.89
C THR A 325 20.42 22.84 22.82
N ALA A 326 19.23 23.34 23.16
CA ALA A 326 18.11 23.39 22.21
C ALA A 326 18.45 24.20 20.95
N ASP A 327 19.28 25.25 21.08
CA ASP A 327 19.82 26.04 19.97
C ASP A 327 20.68 25.22 19.01
N ALA A 328 21.56 24.35 19.52
CA ALA A 328 22.40 23.52 18.68
C ALA A 328 21.57 22.51 17.88
N MET A 329 20.53 21.95 18.51
CA MET A 329 19.57 21.09 17.81
C MET A 329 18.77 21.87 16.76
N ALA A 330 18.27 23.07 17.08
CA ALA A 330 17.58 23.92 16.11
C ALA A 330 18.45 24.23 14.88
N ARG A 331 19.74 24.54 15.12
CA ARG A 331 20.71 24.77 14.04
C ARG A 331 21.05 23.52 13.25
N SER A 332 21.10 22.32 13.85
CA SER A 332 21.43 21.09 13.12
C SER A 332 20.27 20.64 12.23
N PHE A 333 19.04 20.86 12.66
CA PHE A 333 17.83 20.55 11.91
C PHE A 333 17.39 21.68 10.96
N GLY A 334 17.90 22.90 11.13
CA GLY A 334 17.56 24.04 10.26
C GLY A 334 16.18 24.64 10.53
N VAL A 335 15.67 24.48 11.76
CA VAL A 335 14.33 24.93 12.18
C VAL A 335 14.44 25.96 13.31
N SER A 336 13.34 26.66 13.60
CA SER A 336 13.30 27.62 14.72
C SER A 336 13.28 26.90 16.07
N LEU A 337 13.79 27.59 17.11
CA LEU A 337 13.78 27.07 18.47
C LEU A 337 12.35 26.82 18.98
N ASP A 338 11.42 27.73 18.67
CA ASP A 338 10.00 27.58 19.03
C ASP A 338 9.35 26.35 18.40
N PHE A 339 9.77 25.98 17.18
CA PHE A 339 9.28 24.79 16.50
C PHE A 339 9.74 23.52 17.21
N ILE A 340 11.03 23.43 17.56
CA ILE A 340 11.58 22.29 18.30
C ILE A 340 10.96 22.16 19.69
N ASP A 341 10.77 23.27 20.42
CA ASP A 341 10.16 23.24 21.76
C ASP A 341 8.74 22.67 21.71
N ARG A 342 7.93 23.09 20.71
CA ARG A 342 6.57 22.57 20.51
C ARG A 342 6.54 21.09 20.10
N GLU A 343 7.42 20.66 19.22
CA GLU A 343 7.44 19.26 18.76
C GLU A 343 7.97 18.32 19.84
N LEU A 344 9.09 18.65 20.48
CA LEU A 344 9.67 17.82 21.53
C LEU A 344 8.75 17.72 22.73
N SER A 345 8.09 18.80 23.15
CA SER A 345 7.12 18.74 24.26
C SER A 345 5.97 17.77 23.99
N LEU A 346 5.43 17.74 22.76
CA LEU A 346 4.42 16.77 22.35
C LEU A 346 4.95 15.32 22.39
N PHE A 347 6.17 15.09 21.90
CA PHE A 347 6.75 13.75 21.86
C PHE A 347 7.16 13.21 23.22
N ILE A 348 7.66 14.08 24.10
CA ILE A 348 7.98 13.75 25.49
C ILE A 348 6.70 13.46 26.26
N ALA A 349 5.65 14.28 26.11
CA ALA A 349 4.36 14.05 26.74
C ALA A 349 3.72 12.72 26.29
N SER A 350 3.90 12.35 25.01
CA SER A 350 3.45 11.06 24.48
C SER A 350 4.34 9.86 24.88
N GLY A 351 5.47 10.10 25.55
CA GLY A 351 6.42 9.07 25.98
C GLY A 351 7.16 8.40 24.82
N ARG A 352 7.25 9.05 23.66
CA ARG A 352 7.95 8.52 22.47
C ARG A 352 9.41 8.93 22.41
N LEU A 353 9.78 10.03 23.07
CA LEU A 353 11.16 10.47 23.24
C LEU A 353 11.52 10.50 24.73
N ASN A 354 12.64 9.86 25.08
CA ASN A 354 13.13 9.79 26.45
C ASN A 354 14.08 10.95 26.75
N CYS A 355 13.59 12.18 26.63
CA CYS A 355 14.33 13.39 26.97
C CYS A 355 13.54 14.30 27.89
N LYS A 356 14.25 15.16 28.61
CA LYS A 356 13.71 16.23 29.45
C LYS A 356 14.21 17.55 28.90
N ILE A 357 13.31 18.54 28.87
CA ILE A 357 13.63 19.90 28.43
C ILE A 357 13.79 20.76 29.68
N ASP A 358 14.98 21.31 29.89
CA ASP A 358 15.19 22.43 30.80
C ASP A 358 15.14 23.74 30.00
N LYS A 359 14.01 24.44 30.11
CA LYS A 359 13.79 25.70 29.39
C LYS A 359 14.58 26.87 29.98
N VAL A 360 14.94 26.83 31.27
CA VAL A 360 15.71 27.91 31.92
C VAL A 360 17.17 27.83 31.50
N ALA A 361 17.73 26.61 31.51
CA ALA A 361 19.10 26.39 31.05
C ALA A 361 19.21 26.31 29.50
N GLY A 362 18.10 26.08 28.80
CA GLY A 362 18.08 25.87 27.35
C GLY A 362 18.71 24.54 26.93
N VAL A 363 18.68 23.54 27.81
CA VAL A 363 19.35 22.24 27.64
C VAL A 363 18.33 21.10 27.56
N LEU A 364 18.57 20.19 26.64
CA LEU A 364 17.89 18.92 26.47
C LEU A 364 18.73 17.84 27.14
N GLU A 365 18.20 17.20 28.17
CA GLU A 365 18.85 16.07 28.84
C GLU A 365 18.20 14.77 28.39
N THR A 366 19.01 13.81 27.94
CA THR A 366 18.51 12.49 27.55
C THR A 366 18.52 11.57 28.76
N ASN A 367 17.39 10.90 29.00
CA ASN A 367 17.29 9.87 30.02
C ASN A 367 17.31 8.52 29.33
N ARG A 368 18.28 7.67 29.64
CA ARG A 368 18.32 6.31 29.11
C ARG A 368 17.54 5.40 30.07
N PRO A 369 16.31 5.00 29.74
CA PRO A 369 15.58 4.06 30.59
C PRO A 369 16.29 2.71 30.57
N ASP A 370 16.49 2.12 31.74
CA ASP A 370 16.99 0.74 31.85
C ASP A 370 16.07 -0.21 31.07
N ALA A 371 16.67 -1.13 30.29
CA ALA A 371 15.92 -2.09 29.47
C ALA A 371 14.90 -2.90 30.30
N ARG A 372 15.24 -3.21 31.56
CA ARG A 372 14.34 -3.91 32.49
C ARG A 372 13.11 -3.08 32.85
N ASN A 373 13.26 -1.77 33.04
CA ASN A 373 12.13 -0.89 33.36
C ASN A 373 11.21 -0.72 32.13
N ALA A 374 11.79 -0.59 30.94
CA ALA A 374 11.02 -0.56 29.69
C ALA A 374 10.23 -1.85 29.45
N GLN A 375 10.85 -3.02 29.67
CA GLN A 375 10.16 -4.31 29.58
C GLN A 375 9.06 -4.43 30.63
N TYR A 376 9.32 -4.06 31.88
CA TYR A 376 8.33 -4.08 32.96
C TYR A 376 7.10 -3.23 32.62
N GLN A 377 7.30 -2.00 32.14
CA GLN A 377 6.22 -1.11 31.71
C GLN A 377 5.42 -1.69 30.53
N THR A 378 6.09 -2.39 29.60
CA THR A 378 5.44 -3.02 28.45
C THR A 378 4.56 -4.19 28.90
N VAL A 379 5.06 -5.03 29.81
CA VAL A 379 4.31 -6.16 30.37
C VAL A 379 3.09 -5.69 31.14
N LEU A 380 3.21 -4.64 31.96
CA LEU A 380 2.06 -4.06 32.65
C LEU A 380 0.98 -3.58 31.68
N LYS A 381 1.36 -2.82 30.64
CA LYS A 381 0.40 -2.33 29.63
C LYS A 381 -0.30 -3.46 28.88
N GLN A 382 0.43 -4.49 28.46
CA GLN A 382 -0.14 -5.66 27.78
C GLN A 382 -1.01 -6.48 28.73
N GLY A 383 -0.59 -6.62 29.99
CA GLY A 383 -1.34 -7.29 31.05
C GLY A 383 -2.68 -6.62 31.33
N ASP A 384 -2.69 -5.28 31.47
CA ASP A 384 -3.92 -4.51 31.67
C ASP A 384 -4.89 -4.64 30.49
N LEU A 385 -4.38 -4.64 29.25
CA LEU A 385 -5.22 -4.85 28.06
C LEU A 385 -5.88 -6.24 28.07
N LEU A 386 -5.10 -7.27 28.41
CA LEU A 386 -5.58 -8.64 28.50
C LEU A 386 -6.63 -8.79 29.61
N LEU A 387 -6.34 -8.28 30.82
CA LEU A 387 -7.26 -8.31 31.96
C LEU A 387 -8.58 -7.62 31.62
N ASN A 388 -8.54 -6.45 30.98
CA ASN A 388 -9.74 -5.74 30.55
C ASN A 388 -10.57 -6.54 29.53
N ARG A 389 -9.92 -7.28 28.61
CA ARG A 389 -10.63 -8.16 27.66
C ARG A 389 -11.27 -9.35 28.37
N ILE A 390 -10.54 -9.99 29.29
CA ILE A 390 -11.06 -11.13 30.07
C ILE A 390 -12.25 -10.69 30.93
N GLN A 391 -12.17 -9.54 31.59
CA GLN A 391 -13.28 -9.00 32.38
C GLN A 391 -14.52 -8.73 31.54
N LYS A 392 -14.36 -8.16 30.33
CA LYS A 392 -15.48 -7.95 29.40
C LYS A 392 -16.09 -9.27 28.94
N LEU A 393 -15.27 -10.26 28.62
CA LEU A 393 -15.74 -11.59 28.21
C LEU A 393 -16.48 -12.31 29.33
N SER A 394 -15.95 -12.30 30.56
CA SER A 394 -16.62 -12.90 31.74
C SER A 394 -18.01 -12.32 31.93
N ARG A 395 -18.16 -10.99 31.89
CA ARG A 395 -19.46 -10.33 32.02
C ARG A 395 -20.47 -10.68 30.92
N VAL A 396 -20.01 -11.07 29.74
CA VAL A 396 -20.86 -11.50 28.62
C VAL A 396 -21.22 -12.98 28.72
N ILE A 397 -20.37 -13.80 29.36
CA ILE A 397 -20.59 -15.24 29.57
C ILE A 397 -21.45 -15.49 30.82
N ASP A 398 -21.35 -14.63 31.83
CA ASP A 398 -22.11 -14.72 33.09
C ASP A 398 -23.57 -14.22 32.96
N VAL A 399 -23.94 -13.60 31.83
CA VAL A 399 -25.32 -13.20 31.45
C VAL A 399 -25.86 -14.22 30.46
#